data_AF-R6Q0N0-F1
#
_entry.id   AF-R6Q0N0-F1
#
_cell.length_a   1.000
_cell.length_b   1.000
_cell.length_c   1.000
_cell.angle_alpha   90.00
_cell.angle_beta   90.00
_cell.angle_gamma   90.00
#
_symmetry.space_group_name_H-M   'P 1'
#
loop_
_entity.id
_entity.type
_entity.pdbx_description
1 polymer ?
#
loop_
_entity_poly.entity_id
_entity_poly.type
_entity_poly.pdbx_seq_one_letter_code
_entity_poly.pdbx_strand_id
1 'polypeptide(L)'
;MKRNEVMAIIATSLMLFALCLSASAKDRNEKVINYSTRIDDDNNRKPTVTVCPERPTPPTLGPAFCPEEGTRYGYSLSNQSFSILYNKVKKASFDDNKFDLIEVASLGCYYSCSQAVRLMKIFTFDDERLKALSMMAPHIVDPQNATDIYKLFCFDSDKEKAGEIMRKCK
;
A
#
# COMPACT_ATOMS: atom_id res chain seq x y z
N MET A 1 32.41 31.98 -2.18
CA MET A 1 31.21 31.76 -1.35
C MET A 1 31.27 32.72 -0.17
N LYS A 2 30.25 33.57 0.03
CA LYS A 2 30.27 34.59 1.10
C LYS A 2 30.17 33.86 2.46
N ARG A 3 30.82 34.38 3.51
CA ARG A 3 30.85 33.78 4.87
C ARG A 3 29.45 33.43 5.41
N ASN A 4 28.44 34.17 4.95
CA ASN A 4 27.01 34.05 5.24
C ASN A 4 26.41 32.74 4.71
N GLU A 5 26.84 32.30 3.52
CA GLU A 5 26.31 31.10 2.85
C GLU A 5 26.87 29.82 3.48
N VAL A 6 28.12 29.88 3.94
CA VAL A 6 28.77 28.79 4.69
C VAL A 6 28.06 28.56 6.02
N MET A 7 27.64 29.63 6.71
CA MET A 7 26.89 29.52 7.97
C MET A 7 25.50 28.91 7.77
N ALA A 8 24.83 29.20 6.64
CA ALA A 8 23.53 28.62 6.31
C ALA A 8 23.63 27.11 6.07
N ILE A 9 24.64 26.64 5.33
CA ILE A 9 24.86 25.22 5.03
C ILE A 9 25.23 24.42 6.29
N ILE A 10 26.03 25.02 7.19
CA ILE A 10 26.39 24.40 8.47
C ILE A 10 25.15 24.29 9.39
N ALA A 11 24.30 25.33 9.44
CA ALA A 11 23.09 25.32 10.25
C ALA A 11 22.05 24.29 9.76
N THR A 12 21.85 24.16 8.44
CA THR A 12 20.96 23.14 7.87
C THR A 12 21.48 21.73 8.10
N SER A 13 22.79 21.52 8.01
CA SER A 13 23.42 20.21 8.27
C SER A 13 23.32 19.82 9.75
N LEU A 14 23.50 20.77 10.68
CA LEU A 14 23.33 20.53 12.13
C LEU A 14 21.87 20.22 12.52
N MET A 15 20.88 20.88 11.91
CA MET A 15 19.47 20.53 12.11
C MET A 15 19.14 19.13 11.59
N LEU A 16 19.73 18.71 10.46
CA LEU A 16 19.49 17.39 9.87
C LEU A 16 20.10 16.26 10.73
N PHE A 17 21.26 16.49 11.37
CA PHE A 17 21.86 15.54 12.32
C PHE A 17 21.08 15.41 13.63
N ALA A 18 20.42 16.49 14.11
CA ALA A 18 19.64 16.46 15.34
C ALA A 18 18.33 15.65 15.22
N LEU A 19 17.68 15.66 14.06
CA LEU A 19 16.50 14.81 13.79
C LEU A 19 16.83 13.31 13.76
N CYS A 20 18.09 12.95 13.47
CA CYS A 20 18.56 11.56 13.45
C CYS A 20 18.90 11.00 14.85
N LEU A 21 19.18 11.84 15.85
CA LEU A 21 19.52 11.35 17.21
C LEU A 21 18.30 10.93 18.05
N SER A 22 17.06 11.23 17.63
CA SER A 22 15.85 10.90 18.41
C SER A 22 15.20 9.53 18.12
N ALA A 23 15.88 8.62 17.42
CA ALA A 23 15.29 7.31 17.10
C ALA A 23 16.22 6.12 17.37
N SER A 24 16.68 5.96 18.62
CA SER A 24 17.20 4.69 19.19
C SER A 24 17.39 4.89 20.70
N ALA A 25 16.91 4.10 21.66
CA ALA A 25 16.16 2.84 21.74
C ALA A 25 15.65 2.68 23.20
N LYS A 26 14.63 1.85 23.46
CA LYS A 26 14.67 0.79 24.51
C LYS A 26 13.40 -0.07 24.49
N ASP A 27 13.59 -1.33 24.15
CA ASP A 27 12.60 -2.41 24.20
C ASP A 27 12.38 -2.92 25.65
N ARG A 28 11.17 -3.43 25.94
CA ARG A 28 10.89 -4.41 27.01
C ARG A 28 9.44 -4.94 26.92
N ASN A 29 9.16 -5.82 25.96
CA ASN A 29 8.37 -7.02 26.27
C ASN A 29 8.68 -8.17 25.31
N GLU A 30 9.73 -8.89 25.69
CA GLU A 30 10.27 -10.07 25.04
C GLU A 30 9.40 -11.29 25.38
N LYS A 31 8.65 -11.82 24.40
CA LYS A 31 8.07 -13.16 24.48
C LYS A 31 8.85 -14.08 23.57
N VAL A 32 10.03 -14.51 24.03
CA VAL A 32 10.82 -15.56 23.40
C VAL A 32 10.11 -16.89 23.68
N ILE A 33 9.45 -17.45 22.67
CA ILE A 33 9.00 -18.85 22.72
C ILE A 33 10.23 -19.69 22.43
N ASN A 34 10.73 -20.33 23.49
CA ASN A 34 11.86 -21.24 23.46
C ASN A 34 11.50 -22.51 22.66
N TYR A 35 11.87 -22.57 21.38
CA TYR A 35 11.89 -23.82 20.64
C TYR A 35 13.18 -24.56 21.00
N SER A 36 13.07 -25.46 21.97
CA SER A 36 14.14 -26.39 22.28
C SER A 36 14.24 -27.40 21.14
N THR A 37 15.15 -27.14 20.21
CA THR A 37 15.60 -28.13 19.22
C THR A 37 16.43 -29.16 19.97
N ARG A 38 15.80 -30.26 20.40
CA ARG A 38 16.53 -31.46 20.80
C ARG A 38 16.86 -32.24 19.54
N ILE A 39 18.11 -32.12 19.11
CA ILE A 39 18.73 -33.10 18.22
C ILE A 39 19.07 -34.28 19.13
N ASP A 40 18.18 -35.26 19.19
CA ASP A 40 18.50 -36.58 19.74
C ASP A 40 18.71 -37.52 18.54
N ASP A 41 19.98 -37.69 18.16
CA ASP A 41 20.42 -38.91 17.49
C ASP A 41 20.38 -40.04 18.52
N ASP A 42 19.34 -40.89 18.49
CA ASP A 42 19.50 -42.29 18.88
C ASP A 42 18.51 -43.20 18.17
N ASN A 43 19.05 -44.36 17.87
CA ASN A 43 18.57 -45.42 17.03
C ASN A 43 17.38 -46.15 17.68
N ASN A 44 16.46 -46.65 16.84
CA ASN A 44 15.63 -47.82 17.13
C ASN A 44 14.62 -47.73 18.29
N ARG A 45 13.37 -47.31 17.99
CA ARG A 45 12.14 -47.84 18.65
C ARG A 45 10.87 -47.57 17.82
N LYS A 46 10.24 -48.68 17.45
CA LYS A 46 8.90 -48.96 16.88
C LYS A 46 7.83 -47.83 16.95
N PRO A 47 7.04 -47.59 15.87
CA PRO A 47 6.03 -46.52 15.85
C PRO A 47 4.81 -46.89 16.70
N THR A 48 4.55 -46.08 17.74
CA THR A 48 3.28 -46.07 18.49
C THR A 48 2.52 -44.82 18.07
N VAL A 49 1.30 -45.01 17.54
CA VAL A 49 0.39 -43.95 17.12
C VAL A 49 -0.08 -43.18 18.37
N THR A 50 0.49 -41.99 18.59
CA THR A 50 0.00 -41.04 19.59
C THR A 50 -1.10 -40.19 18.96
N VAL A 51 -2.32 -40.38 19.44
CA VAL A 51 -3.48 -39.53 19.16
C VAL A 51 -3.15 -38.10 19.64
N CYS A 52 -3.15 -37.15 18.71
CA CYS A 52 -3.00 -35.72 19.04
C CYS A 52 -4.19 -35.26 19.90
N PRO A 53 -3.99 -34.49 20.98
CA PRO A 53 -5.09 -33.86 21.69
C PRO A 53 -5.80 -32.88 20.75
N GLU A 54 -7.12 -33.02 20.64
CA GLU A 54 -7.98 -32.21 19.77
C GLU A 54 -7.79 -30.71 20.03
N ARG A 55 -7.53 -29.95 18.96
CA ARG A 55 -7.61 -28.50 18.97
C ARG A 55 -9.05 -28.10 19.29
N PRO A 56 -9.31 -27.14 20.21
CA PRO A 56 -10.65 -26.62 20.42
C PRO A 56 -11.22 -26.17 19.07
N THR A 57 -12.29 -26.82 18.64
CA THR A 57 -13.04 -26.47 17.44
C THR A 57 -13.59 -25.04 17.62
N PRO A 58 -13.35 -24.12 16.69
CA PRO A 58 -14.08 -22.86 16.67
C PRO A 58 -15.57 -23.17 16.64
N PRO A 59 -16.44 -22.42 17.35
CA PRO A 59 -17.87 -22.61 17.23
C PRO A 59 -18.25 -22.52 15.75
N THR A 60 -18.95 -23.54 15.26
CA THR A 60 -19.50 -23.62 13.92
C THR A 60 -20.43 -22.43 13.72
N LEU A 61 -19.90 -21.32 13.21
CA LEU A 61 -20.76 -20.33 12.56
C LEU A 61 -21.40 -21.06 11.37
N GLY A 62 -22.71 -20.84 11.21
CA GLY A 62 -23.55 -21.42 10.17
C GLY A 62 -22.99 -21.21 8.75
N PRO A 63 -23.72 -21.67 7.72
CA PRO A 63 -23.17 -21.91 6.39
C PRO A 63 -22.27 -20.75 6.00
N ALA A 64 -21.00 -21.08 5.78
CA ALA A 64 -20.09 -20.16 5.15
C ALA A 64 -20.83 -19.68 3.90
N PHE A 65 -21.33 -18.45 3.94
CA PHE A 65 -21.53 -17.67 2.75
C PHE A 65 -20.12 -17.52 2.20
N CYS A 66 -19.64 -18.55 1.52
CA CYS A 66 -18.73 -18.39 0.42
C CYS A 66 -19.59 -17.62 -0.59
N PRO A 67 -19.34 -16.33 -0.84
CA PRO A 67 -19.81 -15.77 -2.09
C PRO A 67 -19.08 -16.60 -3.14
N GLU A 68 -19.87 -17.43 -3.79
CA GLU A 68 -19.57 -18.18 -4.99
C GLU A 68 -18.50 -17.47 -5.83
N GLU A 69 -17.45 -18.21 -6.19
CA GLU A 69 -16.44 -17.80 -7.16
C GLU A 69 -17.13 -17.45 -8.48
N GLY A 70 -17.48 -16.18 -8.65
CA GLY A 70 -18.24 -15.73 -9.81
C GLY A 70 -18.44 -14.22 -9.89
N THR A 71 -17.82 -13.43 -9.02
CA THR A 71 -17.99 -11.97 -8.99
C THR A 71 -16.78 -11.24 -9.57
N ARG A 72 -16.43 -11.55 -10.83
CA ARG A 72 -15.70 -10.61 -11.71
C ARG A 72 -16.64 -9.45 -12.06
N TYR A 73 -17.06 -8.68 -11.08
CA TYR A 73 -17.85 -7.48 -11.31
C TYR A 73 -16.92 -6.28 -11.28
N GLY A 74 -17.02 -5.44 -12.32
CA GLY A 74 -16.37 -4.14 -12.44
C GLY A 74 -16.91 -3.12 -11.43
N TYR A 75 -16.83 -3.45 -10.14
CA TYR A 75 -17.09 -2.53 -9.07
C TYR A 75 -15.77 -2.01 -8.52
N SER A 76 -15.75 -0.73 -8.21
CA SER A 76 -14.64 -0.12 -7.50
C SER A 76 -14.54 -0.66 -6.07
N LEU A 77 -13.38 -0.47 -5.43
CA LEU A 77 -13.20 -0.77 -4.02
C LEU A 77 -14.33 -0.22 -3.14
N SER A 78 -14.73 -0.98 -2.12
CA SER A 78 -15.62 -0.47 -1.07
C SER A 78 -14.95 0.68 -0.31
N ASN A 79 -15.73 1.56 0.34
CA ASN A 79 -15.18 2.67 1.11
C ASN A 79 -14.20 2.23 2.20
N GLN A 80 -14.44 1.08 2.83
CA GLN A 80 -13.56 0.51 3.85
C GLN A 80 -12.24 0.04 3.25
N SER A 81 -12.29 -0.78 2.19
CA SER A 81 -11.10 -1.28 1.51
C SER A 81 -10.26 -0.16 0.90
N PHE A 82 -10.93 0.82 0.26
CA PHE A 82 -10.28 2.01 -0.27
C PHE A 82 -9.59 2.82 0.83
N SER A 83 -10.24 2.98 1.99
CA SER A 83 -9.63 3.72 3.11
C SER A 83 -8.37 3.05 3.64
N ILE A 84 -8.30 1.72 3.64
CA ILE A 84 -7.09 0.97 4.00
C ILE A 84 -5.97 1.25 3.01
N LEU A 85 -6.23 1.11 1.70
CA LEU A 85 -5.25 1.38 0.65
C LEU A 85 -4.77 2.84 0.71
N TYR A 86 -5.71 3.79 0.71
CA TYR A 86 -5.41 5.22 0.76
C TYR A 86 -4.51 5.58 1.95
N ASN A 87 -4.81 5.05 3.14
CA ASN A 87 -4.00 5.32 4.32
C ASN A 87 -2.61 4.67 4.26
N LYS A 88 -2.47 3.49 3.63
CA LYS A 88 -1.15 2.88 3.40
C LYS A 88 -0.31 3.73 2.45
N VAL A 89 -0.87 4.12 1.31
CA VAL A 89 -0.19 4.98 0.33
C VAL A 89 0.17 6.33 0.95
N LYS A 90 -0.78 6.99 1.62
CA LYS A 90 -0.55 8.30 2.26
C LYS A 90 0.55 8.27 3.33
N LYS A 91 0.73 7.15 4.04
CA LYS A 91 1.74 7.01 5.10
C LYS A 91 3.13 6.67 4.59
N ALA A 92 3.28 6.25 3.33
CA ALA A 92 4.60 5.93 2.79
C ALA A 92 5.47 7.19 2.66
N SER A 93 6.73 7.10 3.10
CA SER A 93 7.62 8.26 3.23
C SER A 93 8.07 8.84 1.88
N PHE A 94 8.26 8.00 0.87
CA PHE A 94 8.76 8.39 -0.45
C PHE A 94 7.73 8.08 -1.54
N ASP A 95 7.72 8.89 -2.60
CA ASP A 95 6.78 8.75 -3.70
C ASP A 95 6.97 7.43 -4.46
N ASP A 96 8.20 6.91 -4.57
CA ASP A 96 8.46 5.59 -5.15
C ASP A 96 7.69 4.48 -4.40
N ASN A 97 7.76 4.48 -3.07
CA ASN A 97 7.00 3.52 -2.26
C ASN A 97 5.48 3.71 -2.42
N LYS A 98 5.00 4.93 -2.68
CA LYS A 98 3.58 5.20 -2.97
C LYS A 98 3.19 4.60 -4.31
N PHE A 99 4.03 4.74 -5.33
CA PHE A 99 3.84 4.15 -6.64
C PHE A 99 3.83 2.62 -6.55
N ASP A 100 4.79 2.01 -5.86
CA ASP A 100 4.84 0.55 -5.67
C ASP A 100 3.52 0.03 -5.04
N LEU A 101 3.01 0.73 -4.02
CA LEU A 101 1.76 0.37 -3.37
C LEU A 101 0.55 0.50 -4.31
N ILE A 102 0.50 1.52 -5.17
CA ILE A 102 -0.58 1.71 -6.14
C ILE A 102 -0.49 0.66 -7.25
N GLU A 103 0.71 0.37 -7.75
CA GLU A 103 0.95 -0.63 -8.79
C GLU A 103 0.55 -2.03 -8.30
N VAL A 104 1.04 -2.43 -7.12
CA VAL A 104 0.69 -3.73 -6.51
C VAL A 104 -0.81 -3.83 -6.23
N ALA A 105 -1.45 -2.76 -5.75
CA ALA A 105 -2.89 -2.77 -5.54
C ALA A 105 -3.66 -2.95 -6.86
N SER A 106 -3.18 -2.33 -7.94
CA SER A 106 -3.83 -2.35 -9.26
C SER A 106 -3.74 -3.73 -9.96
N LEU A 107 -2.94 -4.67 -9.45
CA LEU A 107 -2.95 -6.07 -9.91
C LEU A 107 -4.31 -6.76 -9.69
N GLY A 108 -5.12 -6.31 -8.74
CA GLY A 108 -6.42 -6.92 -8.42
C GLY A 108 -7.52 -5.97 -7.98
N CYS A 109 -7.22 -4.69 -7.80
CA CYS A 109 -8.21 -3.68 -7.40
C CYS A 109 -8.68 -2.86 -8.59
N TYR A 110 -9.97 -2.52 -8.56
CA TYR A 110 -10.59 -1.57 -9.47
C TYR A 110 -11.01 -0.30 -8.72
N TYR A 111 -11.05 0.82 -9.42
CA TYR A 111 -11.27 2.15 -8.84
C TYR A 111 -12.39 2.88 -9.54
N SER A 112 -13.10 3.73 -8.82
CA SER A 112 -13.86 4.79 -9.47
C SER A 112 -12.94 5.97 -9.80
N CYS A 113 -13.33 6.84 -10.73
CA CYS A 113 -12.64 8.10 -11.02
C CYS A 113 -12.46 8.91 -9.73
N SER A 114 -13.47 8.97 -8.87
CA SER A 114 -13.39 9.66 -7.58
C SER A 114 -12.33 9.08 -6.63
N GLN A 115 -12.15 7.76 -6.63
CA GLN A 115 -11.13 7.08 -5.83
C GLN A 115 -9.73 7.32 -6.41
N ALA A 116 -9.58 7.23 -7.73
CA ALA A 116 -8.34 7.57 -8.42
C ALA A 116 -7.91 9.02 -8.13
N VAL A 117 -8.84 9.97 -8.23
CA VAL A 117 -8.63 11.39 -7.87
C VAL A 117 -8.09 11.54 -6.45
N ARG A 118 -8.63 10.79 -5.48
CA ARG A 118 -8.16 10.84 -4.09
C ARG A 118 -6.74 10.31 -3.94
N LEU A 119 -6.37 9.23 -4.63
CA LEU A 119 -5.00 8.70 -4.63
C LEU A 119 -4.02 9.67 -5.32
N MET A 120 -4.41 10.24 -6.47
CA MET A 120 -3.62 11.26 -7.18
C MET A 120 -3.33 12.47 -6.30
N LYS A 121 -4.30 12.94 -5.50
CA LYS A 121 -4.13 14.08 -4.57
C LYS A 121 -3.12 13.84 -3.44
N ILE A 122 -2.59 12.62 -3.27
CA ILE A 122 -1.49 12.36 -2.35
C ILE A 122 -0.18 12.98 -2.88
N PHE A 123 -0.06 13.14 -4.19
CA PHE A 123 1.12 13.71 -4.84
C PHE A 123 0.99 15.22 -5.03
N THR A 124 2.13 15.89 -4.86
CA THR A 124 2.22 17.35 -4.89
C THR A 124 2.20 17.88 -6.32
N PHE A 125 3.01 17.32 -7.22
CA PHE A 125 3.13 17.80 -8.59
C PHE A 125 2.35 16.94 -9.59
N ASP A 126 2.09 17.54 -10.75
CA ASP A 126 1.21 16.97 -11.75
C ASP A 126 1.86 15.79 -12.49
N ASP A 127 3.19 15.75 -12.60
CA ASP A 127 3.91 14.62 -13.19
C ASP A 127 3.70 13.33 -12.39
N GLU A 128 3.78 13.40 -11.05
CA GLU A 128 3.49 12.24 -10.20
C GLU A 128 2.00 11.87 -10.22
N ARG A 129 1.10 12.84 -10.34
CA ARG A 129 -0.34 12.56 -10.52
C ARG A 129 -0.61 11.83 -11.82
N LEU A 130 0.02 12.23 -12.92
CA LEU A 130 -0.08 11.57 -14.22
C LEU A 130 0.51 10.15 -14.16
N LYS A 131 1.64 9.95 -13.47
CA LYS A 131 2.22 8.62 -13.23
C LYS A 131 1.31 7.73 -12.39
N ALA A 132 0.69 8.26 -11.34
CA ALA A 132 -0.30 7.50 -10.56
C ALA A 132 -1.53 7.15 -11.39
N LEU A 133 -2.00 8.09 -12.23
CA LEU A 133 -3.12 7.85 -13.14
C LEU A 133 -2.81 6.75 -14.15
N SER A 134 -1.60 6.70 -14.72
CA SER A 134 -1.25 5.66 -15.69
C SER A 134 -1.29 4.25 -15.11
N MET A 135 -0.98 4.08 -13.82
CA MET A 135 -1.09 2.81 -13.10
C MET A 135 -2.56 2.42 -12.86
N MET A 136 -3.42 3.39 -12.57
CA MET A 136 -4.82 3.12 -12.21
C MET A 136 -5.78 3.08 -13.41
N ALA A 137 -5.47 3.78 -14.49
CA ALA A 137 -6.39 3.98 -15.63
C ALA A 137 -6.96 2.69 -16.25
N PRO A 138 -6.19 1.60 -16.43
CA PRO A 138 -6.73 0.32 -16.91
C PRO A 138 -7.78 -0.31 -15.97
N HIS A 139 -7.81 0.13 -14.72
CA HIS A 139 -8.63 -0.44 -13.66
C HIS A 139 -9.74 0.52 -13.21
N ILE A 140 -10.02 1.57 -13.97
CA ILE A 140 -11.13 2.51 -13.71
C ILE A 140 -12.44 1.98 -14.28
N VAL A 141 -13.47 1.88 -13.45
CA VAL A 141 -14.76 1.25 -13.81
C VAL A 141 -15.82 2.22 -14.33
N ASP A 142 -15.67 3.51 -14.06
CA ASP A 142 -16.62 4.57 -14.42
C ASP A 142 -15.98 5.69 -15.26
N PRO A 143 -15.33 5.35 -16.38
CA PRO A 143 -14.53 6.30 -17.17
C PRO A 143 -15.36 7.44 -17.80
N GLN A 144 -16.69 7.34 -17.85
CA GLN A 144 -17.59 8.45 -18.17
C GLN A 144 -17.46 9.63 -17.18
N ASN A 145 -16.95 9.38 -15.97
CA ASN A 145 -16.71 10.38 -14.93
C ASN A 145 -15.28 10.96 -14.97
N ALA A 146 -14.52 10.71 -16.04
CA ALA A 146 -13.12 11.15 -16.17
C ALA A 146 -12.95 12.68 -16.07
N THR A 147 -14.01 13.46 -16.23
CA THR A 147 -14.00 14.91 -15.96
C THR A 147 -13.45 15.24 -14.57
N ASP A 148 -13.72 14.40 -13.56
CA ASP A 148 -13.21 14.63 -12.21
C ASP A 148 -11.69 14.49 -12.10
N ILE A 149 -11.09 13.66 -12.95
CA ILE A 149 -9.63 13.51 -13.07
C ILE A 149 -9.04 14.76 -13.73
N TYR A 150 -9.65 15.26 -14.81
CA TYR A 150 -9.14 16.44 -15.52
C TYR A 150 -9.16 17.70 -14.65
N LYS A 151 -10.11 17.82 -13.74
CA LYS A 151 -10.20 18.94 -12.78
C LYS A 151 -9.03 19.00 -11.80
N LEU A 152 -8.18 17.98 -11.67
CA LEU A 152 -6.95 18.09 -10.87
C LEU A 152 -5.91 19.03 -11.51
N PHE A 153 -5.93 19.16 -12.83
CA PHE A 153 -4.87 19.82 -13.58
C PHE A 153 -5.30 21.25 -13.96
N CYS A 154 -4.41 22.22 -13.73
CA CYS A 154 -4.65 23.60 -14.13
C CYS A 154 -4.37 23.79 -15.63
N PHE A 155 -3.25 23.23 -16.11
CA PHE A 155 -2.78 23.41 -17.48
C PHE A 155 -3.47 22.45 -18.44
N ASP A 156 -3.83 22.96 -19.62
CA ASP A 156 -4.50 22.16 -20.64
C ASP A 156 -3.60 21.04 -21.19
N SER A 157 -2.28 21.25 -21.21
CA SER A 157 -1.32 20.22 -21.59
C SER A 157 -1.41 18.98 -20.69
N ASP A 158 -1.59 19.16 -19.38
CA ASP A 158 -1.67 18.02 -18.46
C ASP A 158 -3.05 17.37 -18.46
N LYS A 159 -4.11 18.15 -18.74
CA LYS A 159 -5.44 17.58 -19.04
C LYS A 159 -5.40 16.72 -20.30
N GLU A 160 -4.67 17.15 -21.34
CA GLU A 160 -4.49 16.40 -22.57
C GLU A 160 -3.72 15.09 -22.32
N LYS A 161 -2.60 15.14 -21.59
CA LYS A 161 -1.86 13.93 -21.17
C LYS A 161 -2.75 12.97 -20.38
N ALA A 162 -3.52 13.47 -19.41
CA ALA A 162 -4.47 12.65 -18.66
C ALA A 162 -5.53 12.03 -19.58
N GLY A 163 -6.03 12.80 -20.56
CA GLY A 163 -6.96 12.32 -21.58
C GLY A 163 -6.35 11.22 -22.46
N GLU A 164 -5.08 11.35 -22.84
CA GLU A 164 -4.35 10.33 -23.60
C GLU A 164 -4.20 9.03 -22.81
N ILE A 165 -3.81 9.11 -21.53
CA ILE A 165 -3.73 7.96 -20.62
C ILE A 165 -5.09 7.24 -20.57
N MET A 166 -6.18 7.98 -20.32
CA MET A 166 -7.52 7.41 -20.22
C MET A 166 -8.02 6.76 -21.52
N ARG A 167 -7.56 7.23 -22.69
CA ARG A 167 -7.92 6.65 -24.00
C ARG A 167 -7.11 5.39 -24.33
N LYS A 168 -5.84 5.31 -23.95
CA LYS A 168 -4.96 4.16 -24.26
C LYS A 168 -5.36 2.88 -23.55
N CYS A 169 -6.07 2.97 -22.43
CA CYS A 169 -6.40 1.84 -21.58
C CYS A 169 -7.79 1.22 -21.85
N LYS A 170 -8.44 1.58 -22.97
CA LYS A 170 -9.78 1.10 -23.35
C LYS A 170 -9.79 0.41 -24.70
#